data_AF-A0A1G8I6P2-F1
#
_entry.id   AF-A0A1G8I6P2-F1
#
_cell.length_a   1.000
_cell.length_b   1.000
_cell.length_c   1.000
_cell.angle_alpha   90.00
_cell.angle_beta   90.00
_cell.angle_gamma   90.00
#
_symmetry.space_group_name_H-M   'P 1'
#
loop_
_entity.id
_entity.type
_entity.pdbx_description
1 polymer ?
#
loop_
_entity_poly.entity_id
_entity_poly.type
_entity_poly.pdbx_seq_one_letter_code
_entity_poly.pdbx_strand_id
1 'polypeptide(L)' 'MNPDYWKGYHDGRQHAINQFCERFEAVQKQKGIGEKTIRKLAEAMKLQIKEVEK' A
#
# COMPACT_ATOMS: atom_id res chain seq x y z
N MET A 1 20.38 21.30 -7.38
CA MET A 1 19.47 20.69 -6.37
C MET A 1 20.26 19.59 -5.66
N ASN A 2 20.24 19.53 -4.32
CA ASN A 2 21.16 18.68 -3.54
C ASN A 2 20.85 17.17 -3.75
N PRO A 3 21.82 16.34 -4.21
CA PRO A 3 21.62 14.90 -4.42
C PRO A 3 21.21 14.13 -3.16
N ASP A 4 21.74 14.50 -1.99
CA ASP A 4 21.43 13.82 -0.72
C ASP A 4 19.98 14.06 -0.27
N TYR A 5 19.44 15.24 -0.60
CA TYR A 5 18.04 15.56 -0.36
C TYR A 5 17.11 14.64 -1.17
N TRP A 6 17.43 14.42 -2.45
CA TRP A 6 16.65 13.54 -3.31
C TRP A 6 16.74 12.09 -2.85
N LYS A 7 17.93 11.63 -2.43
CA LYS A 7 18.10 10.30 -1.87
C LYS A 7 17.24 10.11 -0.61
N GLY A 8 17.32 11.02 0.35
CA GLY A 8 16.49 10.98 1.56
C GLY A 8 14.99 11.02 1.27
N TYR A 9 14.58 11.81 0.27
CA TYR A 9 13.18 11.86 -0.18
C TYR A 9 12.72 10.52 -0.79
N HIS A 10 13.53 9.91 -1.66
CA HIS A 10 13.22 8.61 -2.26
C HIS A 10 13.18 7.49 -1.22
N ASP A 11 14.14 7.45 -0.31
CA ASP A 11 14.21 6.46 0.77
C ASP A 11 13.01 6.59 1.72
N GLY A 12 12.68 7.83 2.14
CA GLY A 12 11.53 8.10 2.99
C GLY A 12 10.20 7.76 2.30
N ARG A 13 10.07 8.08 1.01
CA ARG A 13 8.89 7.71 0.20
C ARG A 13 8.75 6.19 0.09
N GLN A 14 9.83 5.47 -0.16
CA GLN A 14 9.81 4.01 -0.25
C GLN A 14 9.41 3.38 1.10
N HIS A 15 9.95 3.90 2.21
CA HIS A 15 9.60 3.44 3.54
C HIS A 15 8.11 3.65 3.86
N ALA A 16 7.55 4.81 3.52
CA ALA A 16 6.13 5.11 3.71
C ALA A 16 5.22 4.18 2.88
N ILE A 17 5.60 3.87 1.64
CA ILE A 17 4.87 2.91 0.79
C ILE A 17 4.89 1.51 1.42
N ASN A 18 6.05 1.05 1.89
CA ASN A 18 6.17 -0.26 2.51
C ASN A 18 5.32 -0.37 3.78
N GLN A 19 5.35 0.63 4.68
CA GLN A 19 4.49 0.66 5.87
C GLN A 19 3.01 0.65 5.52
N PHE A 20 2.62 1.34 4.43
CA PHE A 20 1.25 1.33 3.97
C PHE A 20 0.82 -0.06 3.49
N CYS A 21 1.65 -0.73 2.68
CA CYS A 21 1.36 -2.09 2.19
C CYS A 21 1.19 -3.08 3.35
N GLU A 22 2.08 -3.06 4.34
CA GLU A 22 1.97 -3.93 5.52
C GLU A 22 0.67 -3.71 6.30
N ARG A 23 0.29 -2.44 6.51
CA ARG A 23 -0.97 -2.08 7.16
C ARG A 23 -2.18 -2.48 6.34
N PHE A 24 -2.09 -2.36 5.02
CA PHE A 24 -3.16 -2.72 4.10
C PHE A 24 -3.41 -4.23 4.07
N GLU A 25 -2.36 -5.05 4.08
CA GLU A 25 -2.48 -6.50 4.22
C GLU A 25 -3.09 -6.92 5.56
N ALA A 26 -2.74 -6.25 6.65
CA ALA A 26 -3.35 -6.49 7.95
C ALA A 26 -4.86 -6.16 7.95
N VAL A 27 -5.22 -5.04 7.32
CA VAL A 27 -6.61 -4.61 7.10
C VAL A 27 -7.39 -5.63 6.26
N GLN A 28 -6.77 -6.21 5.23
CA GLN A 28 -7.40 -7.24 4.39
C GLN A 28 -7.77 -8.52 5.17
N LYS A 29 -7.04 -8.84 6.24
CA LYS A 29 -7.30 -10.02 7.09
C LYS A 29 -8.31 -9.75 8.21
N GLN A 30 -8.71 -8.48 8.43
CA GLN A 30 -9.56 -8.10 9.55
C GLN A 30 -11.05 -8.33 9.25
N LYS A 31 -11.73 -9.16 10.06
CA LYS A 31 -13.16 -9.44 9.92
C LYS A 31 -13.97 -8.14 10.08
N GLY A 32 -14.60 -7.69 8.99
CA GLY A 32 -15.48 -6.52 8.95
C GLY A 32 -15.16 -5.53 7.83
N ILE A 33 -13.92 -5.51 7.33
CA ILE A 33 -13.57 -4.75 6.12
C ILE A 33 -13.94 -5.65 4.93
N GLY A 34 -15.15 -5.44 4.41
CA GLY A 34 -15.67 -6.22 3.30
C GLY A 34 -14.77 -6.10 2.07
N GLU A 35 -14.71 -7.17 1.29
CA GLU A 35 -13.95 -7.31 0.04
C GLU A 35 -14.11 -6.10 -0.90
N LYS A 36 -15.29 -5.48 -0.90
CA LYS A 36 -15.60 -4.27 -1.67
C LYS A 36 -14.77 -3.05 -1.27
N THR A 37 -14.46 -2.88 0.01
CA THR A 37 -13.66 -1.75 0.51
C THR A 37 -12.19 -1.92 0.11
N ILE A 38 -11.69 -3.15 0.16
CA ILE A 38 -10.32 -3.50 -0.24
C ILE A 38 -10.14 -3.27 -1.75
N ARG A 39 -11.10 -3.71 -2.56
CA ARG A 39 -11.10 -3.46 -4.01
C ARG A 39 -11.08 -1.96 -4.35
N LYS A 40 -11.93 -1.15 -3.71
CA LYS A 40 -11.97 0.30 -3.93
C LYS A 40 -10.66 1.00 -3.54
N LEU A 41 -10.05 0.58 -2.43
CA LEU A 41 -8.77 1.13 -1.97
C LEU A 41 -7.64 0.79 -2.93
N ALA A 42 -7.55 -0.45 -3.40
CA ALA A 42 -6.53 -0.83 -4.35
C ALA A 42 -6.72 -0.17 -5.73
N GLU A 43 -7.96 0.01 -6.18
CA GLU A 43 -8.26 0.76 -7.41
C GLU A 43 -7.82 2.22 -7.28
N ALA A 44 -8.15 2.89 -6.16
CA ALA A 44 -7.73 4.26 -5.88
C ALA A 44 -6.19 4.42 -5.82
N MET A 45 -5.48 3.37 -5.40
CA MET A 45 -4.03 3.35 -5.27
C MET A 45 -3.31 2.71 -6.46
N LYS A 46 -4.04 2.28 -7.50
CA LYS A 46 -3.52 1.55 -8.67
C LYS A 46 -2.68 0.32 -8.28
N LEU A 47 -3.02 -0.32 -7.17
CA LEU A 47 -2.35 -1.54 -6.71
C LEU A 47 -2.96 -2.74 -7.45
N GLN A 48 -2.11 -3.54 -8.09
CA GLN A 48 -2.55 -4.82 -8.66
C GLN A 48 -2.78 -5.82 -7.53
N ILE A 49 -4.01 -5.92 -7.03
CA ILE A 49 -4.37 -7.01 -6.13
C ILE A 49 -4.45 -8.28 -6.98
N LYS A 50 -3.57 -9.24 -6.73
CA LYS A 50 -3.81 -10.61 -7.18
C LYS A 50 -4.95 -11.16 -6.33
N GLU A 51 -6.11 -11.36 -6.94
CA GLU A 51 -7.22 -12.07 -6.30
C GLU A 51 -6.68 -13.39 -5.76
N VAL A 52 -6.77 -13.58 -4.44
CA VAL A 52 -6.45 -14.87 -3.83
C VAL A 52 -7.59 -15.79 -4.22
N GLU A 53 -7.33 -16.65 -5.21
CA GLU A 53 -8.23 -17.74 -5.60
C GLU A 53 -8.60 -18.53 -4.33
N LYS A 54 -9.90 -18.70 -4.14
CA LYS A 54 -10.52 -19.27 -2.96
C LYS A 54 -10.77 -20.76 -3.15
#